data_AF-A0A5S5CXS3-F1
#
_entry.id   AF-A0A5S5CXS3-F1
#
_cell.length_a   1.000
_cell.length_b   1.000
_cell.length_c   1.000
_cell.angle_alpha   90.00
_cell.angle_beta   90.00
_cell.angle_gamma   90.00
#
_symmetry.space_group_name_H-M   'P 1'
#
loop_
_entity.id
_entity.type
_entity.pdbx_description
1 polymer ?
#
loop_
_entity_poly.entity_id
_entity_poly.type
_entity_poly.pdbx_seq_one_letter_code
_entity_poly.pdbx_strand_id
1 'polypeptide(L)'
;MKLRITTKLPRRLVVVALFVVALIGGGIATAAWLVSGTGSATTQAATAVNLTVSAGTPTATLYPGASGAVVASVANPNPFPVRVTSASFGAVTVTPLAGRTCTAASLTVSGPVTLGSPVNLSANSGATAVTIPNAVTMVSSADNGCQGATYSVQVTLSGASA
;
A
#
# COMPACT_ATOMS: atom_id res chain seq x y z
N MET A 1 -21.20 -31.20 96.26
CA MET A 1 -21.55 -29.79 96.59
C MET A 1 -21.48 -28.98 95.30
N LYS A 2 -22.61 -28.64 94.67
CA LYS A 2 -22.66 -27.91 93.38
C LYS A 2 -22.59 -26.41 93.65
N LEU A 3 -21.47 -25.77 93.33
CA LEU A 3 -21.31 -24.32 93.45
C LEU A 3 -21.81 -23.65 92.15
N ARG A 4 -23.04 -23.13 92.17
CA ARG A 4 -23.56 -22.24 91.12
C ARG A 4 -22.98 -20.85 91.36
N ILE A 5 -21.94 -20.48 90.61
CA ILE A 5 -21.44 -19.10 90.58
C ILE A 5 -22.26 -18.34 89.54
N THR A 6 -23.22 -17.54 89.98
CA THR A 6 -23.86 -16.52 89.14
C THR A 6 -23.01 -15.26 89.18
N THR A 7 -22.03 -15.15 88.28
CA THR A 7 -21.29 -13.90 88.08
C THR A 7 -22.20 -12.91 87.33
N LYS A 8 -22.68 -11.88 88.04
CA LYS A 8 -23.30 -10.71 87.39
C LYS A 8 -22.19 -9.93 86.67
N LEU A 9 -22.12 -10.05 85.35
CA LEU A 9 -21.15 -9.31 84.56
C LEU A 9 -21.45 -7.80 84.69
N PRO A 10 -20.49 -6.95 85.11
CA PRO A 10 -20.74 -5.52 85.19
C PRO A 10 -20.95 -4.98 83.78
N ARG A 11 -21.92 -4.07 83.62
CA ARG A 11 -22.36 -3.51 82.34
C ARG A 11 -21.21 -2.96 81.48
N ARG A 12 -20.12 -2.52 82.11
CA ARG A 12 -18.87 -2.06 81.47
C ARG A 12 -18.12 -3.19 80.75
N LEU A 13 -18.08 -4.41 81.30
CA LEU A 13 -17.45 -5.57 80.67
C LEU A 13 -18.20 -6.03 79.42
N VAL A 14 -19.53 -5.89 79.40
CA VAL A 14 -20.35 -6.19 78.20
C VAL A 14 -20.05 -5.20 77.08
N VAL A 15 -19.90 -3.91 77.40
CA VAL A 15 -19.55 -2.88 76.41
C VAL A 15 -18.14 -3.10 75.86
N VAL A 16 -17.17 -3.42 76.72
CA VAL A 16 -15.80 -3.74 76.29
C VAL A 16 -15.78 -4.99 75.42
N ALA A 17 -16.52 -6.04 75.80
CA ALA A 17 -16.62 -7.26 74.99
C ALA A 17 -17.27 -7.00 73.62
N LEU A 18 -18.34 -6.20 73.55
CA LEU A 18 -18.96 -5.81 72.28
C LEU A 18 -18.03 -4.96 71.41
N PHE A 19 -17.26 -4.06 72.01
CA PHE A 19 -16.29 -3.25 71.29
C PHE A 19 -15.13 -4.08 70.74
N VAL A 20 -14.65 -5.06 71.51
CA VAL A 20 -13.60 -5.99 71.08
C VAL A 20 -14.09 -6.91 69.96
N VAL A 21 -15.34 -7.40 70.04
CA VAL A 21 -15.94 -8.21 68.97
C VAL A 21 -16.14 -7.38 67.68
N ALA A 22 -16.52 -6.10 67.80
CA ALA A 22 -16.64 -5.20 66.65
C ALA A 22 -15.28 -4.92 65.97
N LEU A 23 -14.18 -4.88 66.74
CA LEU A 23 -12.83 -4.66 66.21
C LEU A 23 -12.22 -5.89 65.52
N ILE A 24 -12.63 -7.09 65.90
CA ILE A 24 -12.16 -8.35 65.28
C ILE A 24 -12.95 -8.68 63.99
N GLY A 25 -14.15 -8.12 63.82
CA GLY A 25 -14.95 -8.22 62.58
C GLY A 25 -14.47 -7.36 61.41
N GLY A 26 -13.35 -6.64 61.55
CA GLY A 26 -12.77 -5.78 60.51
C GLY A 26 -12.11 -6.58 59.40
N GLY A 27 -12.69 -6.53 58.20
CA GLY A 27 -12.38 -7.37 57.04
C GLY A 27 -10.90 -7.50 56.65
N ILE A 28 -10.55 -8.69 56.18
CA ILE A 28 -9.37 -8.90 55.33
C ILE A 28 -9.64 -8.27 53.95
N ALA A 29 -9.41 -6.96 53.83
CA ALA A 29 -9.23 -6.36 52.52
C ALA A 29 -7.81 -6.73 52.05
N THR A 30 -7.66 -7.88 51.39
CA THR A 30 -6.45 -8.12 50.60
C THR A 30 -6.47 -7.12 49.45
N ALA A 31 -5.83 -5.97 49.65
CA ALA A 31 -5.41 -5.13 48.54
C ALA A 31 -4.29 -5.89 47.82
N ALA A 32 -4.67 -6.83 46.94
CA ALA A 32 -3.76 -7.28 45.91
C ALA A 32 -3.41 -6.02 45.10
N TRP A 33 -2.16 -5.58 45.18
CA TRP A 33 -1.67 -4.47 44.38
C TRP A 33 -1.74 -4.91 42.92
N LEU A 34 -2.83 -4.53 42.25
CA LEU A 34 -2.97 -4.63 40.81
C LEU A 34 -1.92 -3.70 40.21
N VAL A 35 -0.75 -4.25 39.88
CA VAL A 35 0.26 -3.58 39.07
C VAL A 35 -0.17 -3.74 37.62
N SER A 36 -0.89 -2.75 37.10
CA SER A 36 -1.18 -2.63 35.67
C SER A 36 -0.10 -1.78 35.01
N GLY A 37 0.58 -2.34 34.01
CA GLY A 37 1.46 -1.58 33.11
C GLY A 37 0.77 -1.37 31.76
N THR A 38 0.67 -0.13 31.32
CA THR A 38 0.24 0.22 29.95
C THR A 38 1.44 0.66 29.14
N GLY A 39 1.68 0.02 27.99
CA GLY A 39 2.70 0.43 27.03
C GLY A 39 2.04 0.91 25.74
N SER A 40 2.43 2.09 25.26
CA SER A 40 2.03 2.62 23.96
C SER A 40 3.06 2.19 22.90
N ALA A 41 2.60 1.52 21.84
CA ALA A 41 3.43 1.24 20.67
C ALA A 41 3.08 2.27 19.57
N THR A 42 4.04 3.08 19.17
CA THR A 42 3.92 3.93 17.98
C THR A 42 4.46 3.16 16.77
N THR A 43 3.57 2.76 15.86
CA THR A 43 3.96 2.23 14.55
C THR A 43 3.95 3.36 13.52
N GLN A 44 5.04 3.56 12.80
CA GLN A 44 5.09 4.51 11.69
C GLN A 44 4.65 3.80 10.39
N ALA A 45 3.74 4.41 9.64
CA ALA A 45 3.38 3.94 8.31
C ALA A 45 4.54 4.18 7.33
N ALA A 46 4.82 3.22 6.45
CA ALA A 46 5.83 3.39 5.41
C ALA A 46 5.40 4.46 4.38
N THR A 47 6.37 5.17 3.82
CA THR A 47 6.15 6.10 2.71
C THR A 47 6.21 5.36 1.37
N ALA A 48 5.28 5.67 0.46
CA ALA A 48 5.29 5.13 -0.89
C ALA A 48 6.33 5.86 -1.76
N VAL A 49 7.14 5.09 -2.49
CA VAL A 49 8.08 5.54 -3.51
C VAL A 49 7.47 5.28 -4.89
N ASN A 50 7.75 6.15 -5.87
CA ASN A 50 7.31 5.97 -7.25
C ASN A 50 7.81 4.65 -7.85
N LEU A 51 7.02 4.05 -8.75
CA LEU A 51 7.45 2.90 -9.56
C LEU A 51 8.55 3.32 -10.53
N THR A 52 9.49 2.42 -10.79
CA THR A 52 10.51 2.65 -11.84
C THR A 52 9.98 2.12 -13.16
N VAL A 53 9.59 3.01 -14.07
CA VAL A 53 9.03 2.67 -15.38
C VAL A 53 10.05 3.00 -16.47
N SER A 54 10.42 2.00 -17.28
CA SER A 54 11.22 2.24 -18.49
C SER A 54 10.35 2.75 -19.62
N ALA A 55 10.95 3.49 -20.55
CA ALA A 55 10.27 3.83 -21.81
C ALA A 55 9.77 2.56 -22.50
N GLY A 56 8.59 2.67 -23.13
CA GLY A 56 7.96 1.54 -23.76
C GLY A 56 8.19 1.50 -25.26
N THR A 57 8.29 0.28 -25.81
CA THR A 57 8.43 0.05 -27.25
C THR A 57 7.10 -0.44 -27.84
N PRO A 58 6.68 0.10 -29.00
CA PRO A 58 5.57 -0.48 -29.74
C PRO A 58 5.88 -1.92 -30.12
N THR A 59 4.91 -2.82 -29.91
CA THR A 59 5.08 -4.26 -30.19
C THR A 59 4.50 -4.70 -31.52
N ALA A 60 3.66 -3.85 -32.14
CA ALA A 60 3.10 -4.08 -33.46
C ALA A 60 3.94 -3.35 -34.52
N THR A 61 3.98 -3.92 -35.73
CA THR A 61 4.45 -3.18 -36.91
C THR A 61 3.45 -2.07 -37.19
N LEU A 62 3.86 -0.83 -36.93
CA LEU A 62 3.07 0.35 -37.20
C LEU A 62 3.19 0.71 -38.69
N TYR A 63 2.04 0.93 -39.32
CA TYR A 63 1.88 1.48 -40.66
C TYR A 63 0.79 2.55 -40.63
N PRO A 64 0.70 3.45 -41.62
CA PRO A 64 -0.25 4.56 -41.58
C PRO A 64 -1.68 4.11 -41.29
N GLY A 65 -2.28 4.66 -40.23
CA GLY A 65 -3.61 4.32 -39.74
C GLY A 65 -3.69 3.16 -38.74
N ALA A 66 -2.59 2.43 -38.50
CA ALA A 66 -2.56 1.32 -37.55
C ALA A 66 -2.30 1.79 -36.12
N SER A 67 -2.92 1.10 -35.16
CA SER A 67 -2.68 1.25 -33.73
C SER A 67 -1.86 0.08 -33.18
N GLY A 68 -1.06 0.35 -32.14
CA GLY A 68 -0.19 -0.62 -31.51
C GLY A 68 -0.20 -0.53 -29.99
N ALA A 69 0.10 -1.66 -29.35
CA ALA A 69 0.35 -1.72 -27.92
C ALA A 69 1.80 -1.28 -27.60
N VAL A 70 1.98 -0.65 -26.45
CA VAL A 70 3.30 -0.30 -25.90
C VAL A 70 3.58 -1.22 -24.71
N VAL A 71 4.78 -1.80 -24.65
CA VAL A 71 5.23 -2.57 -23.49
C VAL A 71 6.24 -1.76 -22.70
N ALA A 72 5.93 -1.49 -21.44
CA ALA A 72 6.84 -0.85 -20.50
C ALA A 72 7.32 -1.85 -19.45
N SER A 73 8.55 -1.73 -18.99
CA SER A 73 9.04 -2.50 -17.84
C SER A 73 8.85 -1.68 -16.57
N VAL A 74 8.25 -2.27 -15.54
CA VAL A 74 8.01 -1.63 -14.24
C VAL A 74 8.61 -2.43 -13.10
N ALA A 75 9.31 -1.78 -12.17
CA ALA A 75 9.71 -2.40 -10.91
C ALA A 75 9.05 -1.70 -9.71
N ASN A 76 8.81 -2.46 -8.65
CA ASN A 76 8.21 -1.97 -7.42
C ASN A 76 9.23 -1.99 -6.28
N PRO A 77 9.89 -0.86 -5.97
CA PRO A 77 10.85 -0.78 -4.88
C PRO A 77 10.16 -0.73 -3.50
N ASN A 78 8.84 -0.65 -3.44
CA ASN A 78 8.11 -0.53 -2.19
C ASN A 78 8.09 -1.87 -1.41
N PRO A 79 8.11 -1.84 -0.07
CA PRO A 79 8.01 -3.04 0.76
C PRO A 79 6.60 -3.64 0.83
N PHE A 80 5.67 -3.15 0.01
CA PHE A 80 4.29 -3.63 -0.10
C PHE A 80 3.92 -3.83 -1.58
N PRO A 81 2.96 -4.73 -1.87
CA PRO A 81 2.53 -4.96 -3.25
C PRO A 81 1.76 -3.76 -3.80
N VAL A 82 1.85 -3.55 -5.12
CA VAL A 82 1.17 -2.45 -5.83
C VAL A 82 0.34 -3.01 -6.98
N ARG A 83 -0.91 -2.55 -7.09
CA ARG A 83 -1.84 -2.87 -8.18
C ARG A 83 -1.93 -1.70 -9.14
N VAL A 84 -1.36 -1.88 -10.33
CA VAL A 84 -1.37 -0.91 -11.43
C VAL A 84 -2.67 -1.04 -12.22
N THR A 85 -3.37 0.07 -12.42
CA THR A 85 -4.70 0.10 -13.06
C THR A 85 -4.80 1.04 -14.24
N SER A 86 -3.89 2.01 -14.37
CA SER A 86 -3.91 2.94 -15.49
C SER A 86 -2.52 3.33 -15.98
N ALA A 87 -2.48 3.80 -17.22
CA ALA A 87 -1.28 4.30 -17.89
C ALA A 87 -1.57 5.64 -18.57
N SER A 88 -0.58 6.51 -18.60
CA SER A 88 -0.57 7.72 -19.43
C SER A 88 0.73 7.82 -20.20
N PHE A 89 0.71 8.61 -21.26
CA PHE A 89 1.81 8.72 -22.21
C PHE A 89 2.32 10.15 -22.28
N GLY A 90 3.64 10.28 -22.46
CA GLY A 90 4.33 11.56 -22.58
C GLY A 90 5.01 11.71 -23.93
N ALA A 91 6.22 12.24 -23.92
CA ALA A 91 7.01 12.48 -25.11
C ALA A 91 7.26 11.19 -25.91
N VAL A 92 7.27 11.33 -27.23
CA VAL A 92 7.64 10.29 -28.19
C VAL A 92 8.98 10.65 -28.79
N THR A 93 9.93 9.72 -28.73
CA THR A 93 11.21 9.81 -29.41
C THR A 93 11.20 8.89 -30.62
N VAL A 94 11.69 9.39 -31.76
CA VAL A 94 11.78 8.65 -33.01
C VAL A 94 13.22 8.63 -33.47
N THR A 95 13.69 7.44 -33.85
CA THR A 95 15.01 7.24 -34.43
C THR A 95 14.82 6.69 -35.85
N PRO A 96 14.87 7.55 -36.89
CA PRO A 96 14.78 7.11 -38.28
C PRO A 96 15.99 6.26 -38.68
N LEU A 97 15.85 5.51 -39.79
CA LEU A 97 17.01 4.91 -40.45
C LEU A 97 17.97 6.01 -40.95
N ALA A 98 19.25 5.67 -41.04
CA ALA A 98 20.26 6.57 -41.60
C ALA A 98 19.84 7.07 -43.00
N GLY A 99 19.89 8.39 -43.19
CA GLY A 99 19.52 9.05 -44.45
C GLY A 99 18.00 9.19 -44.68
N ARG A 100 17.17 8.92 -43.67
CA ARG A 100 15.71 9.11 -43.74
C ARG A 100 15.24 10.16 -42.74
N THR A 101 14.13 10.81 -43.06
CA THR A 101 13.47 11.78 -42.19
C THR A 101 12.15 11.20 -41.71
N CYS A 102 12.05 10.97 -40.41
CA CYS A 102 10.81 10.64 -39.73
C CYS A 102 10.75 11.42 -38.42
N THR A 103 9.61 12.01 -38.12
CA THR A 103 9.44 12.86 -36.95
C THR A 103 8.44 12.24 -35.98
N ALA A 104 8.45 12.71 -34.73
CA ALA A 104 7.48 12.29 -33.71
C ALA A 104 6.02 12.57 -34.12
N ALA A 105 5.78 13.53 -35.01
CA ALA A 105 4.45 13.82 -35.54
C ALA A 105 3.86 12.68 -36.39
N SER A 106 4.67 11.68 -36.77
CA SER A 106 4.18 10.46 -37.42
C SER A 106 3.39 9.54 -36.48
N LEU A 107 3.45 9.77 -35.17
CA LEU A 107 2.67 9.05 -34.16
C LEU A 107 1.79 9.99 -33.35
N THR A 108 0.65 9.42 -32.96
CA THR A 108 -0.20 9.96 -31.90
C THR A 108 -0.20 8.98 -30.74
N VAL A 109 -0.18 9.50 -29.52
CA VAL A 109 -0.38 8.72 -28.30
C VAL A 109 -1.83 8.83 -27.90
N SER A 110 -2.39 7.75 -27.35
CA SER A 110 -3.73 7.81 -26.78
C SER A 110 -3.74 8.70 -25.52
N GLY A 111 -4.93 9.12 -25.10
CA GLY A 111 -5.11 9.67 -23.76
C GLY A 111 -4.80 8.63 -22.66
N PRO A 112 -5.03 8.98 -21.38
CA PRO A 112 -4.91 8.03 -20.28
C PRO A 112 -5.75 6.77 -20.53
N VAL A 113 -5.15 5.60 -20.35
CA VAL A 113 -5.76 4.30 -20.58
C VAL A 113 -6.01 3.62 -19.24
N THR A 114 -7.22 3.09 -19.06
CA THR A 114 -7.53 2.15 -17.97
C THR A 114 -7.21 0.74 -18.44
N LEU A 115 -6.41 0.00 -17.67
CA LEU A 115 -6.05 -1.38 -18.00
C LEU A 115 -7.25 -2.29 -17.76
N GLY A 116 -7.67 -3.04 -18.78
CA GLY A 116 -8.76 -4.01 -18.66
C GLY A 116 -8.44 -5.16 -17.69
N SER A 117 -7.15 -5.50 -17.56
CA SER A 117 -6.63 -6.39 -16.51
C SER A 117 -5.53 -5.66 -15.74
N PRO A 118 -5.76 -5.36 -14.46
CA PRO A 118 -4.75 -4.73 -13.60
C PRO A 118 -3.52 -5.62 -13.40
N VAL A 119 -2.35 -4.99 -13.25
CA VAL A 119 -1.08 -5.70 -13.04
C VAL A 119 -0.71 -5.61 -11.56
N ASN A 120 -0.48 -6.76 -10.93
CA ASN A 120 -0.04 -6.84 -9.54
C ASN A 120 1.49 -6.99 -9.50
N LEU A 121 2.16 -6.08 -8.83
CA LEU A 121 3.59 -6.11 -8.55
C LEU A 121 3.78 -6.53 -7.10
N SER A 122 4.61 -7.53 -6.84
CA SER A 122 4.93 -7.91 -5.46
C SER A 122 5.75 -6.81 -4.78
N ALA A 123 5.83 -6.87 -3.44
CA ALA A 123 6.77 -6.05 -2.70
C ALA A 123 8.22 -6.30 -3.18
N ASN A 124 9.02 -5.24 -3.29
CA ASN A 124 10.43 -5.28 -3.71
C ASN A 124 10.66 -6.06 -5.02
N SER A 125 9.70 -6.00 -5.95
CA SER A 125 9.80 -6.76 -7.20
C SER A 125 10.72 -6.08 -8.21
N GLY A 126 11.45 -6.90 -8.97
CA GLY A 126 12.19 -6.46 -10.14
C GLY A 126 11.30 -6.08 -11.32
N ALA A 127 11.96 -5.81 -12.46
CA ALA A 127 11.35 -5.45 -13.73
C ALA A 127 10.28 -6.47 -14.18
N THR A 128 9.05 -6.00 -14.34
CA THR A 128 7.89 -6.75 -14.85
C THR A 128 7.36 -6.05 -16.11
N ALA A 129 7.10 -6.80 -17.17
CA ALA A 129 6.55 -6.24 -18.41
C ALA A 129 5.05 -5.94 -18.27
N VAL A 130 4.64 -4.73 -18.62
CA VAL A 130 3.26 -4.26 -18.65
C VAL A 130 2.90 -3.91 -20.09
N THR A 131 1.94 -4.64 -20.65
CA THR A 131 1.41 -4.37 -22.01
C THR A 131 0.23 -3.43 -21.92
N ILE A 132 0.32 -2.29 -22.61
CA ILE A 132 -0.75 -1.29 -22.65
C ILE A 132 -1.33 -1.29 -24.07
N PRO A 133 -2.55 -1.82 -24.26
CA PRO A 133 -3.17 -1.92 -25.58
C PRO A 133 -3.57 -0.53 -26.10
N ASN A 134 -3.58 -0.38 -27.42
CA ASN A 134 -4.03 0.84 -28.12
C ASN A 134 -3.35 2.13 -27.64
N ALA A 135 -2.07 2.04 -27.28
CA ALA A 135 -1.29 3.12 -26.71
C ALA A 135 -0.85 4.17 -27.74
N VAL A 136 -0.56 3.73 -28.96
CA VAL A 136 -0.08 4.58 -30.05
C VAL A 136 -0.82 4.29 -31.33
N THR A 137 -0.95 5.31 -32.19
CA THR A 137 -1.49 5.19 -33.54
C THR A 137 -0.61 5.96 -34.51
N MET A 138 -0.22 5.32 -35.61
CA MET A 138 0.51 5.96 -36.69
C MET A 138 -0.45 6.78 -37.54
N VAL A 139 -0.11 8.04 -37.76
CA VAL A 139 -0.96 8.93 -38.55
C VAL A 139 -1.03 8.44 -40.00
N SER A 140 -2.17 8.63 -40.65
CA SER A 140 -2.38 8.21 -42.04
C SER A 140 -1.47 8.93 -43.04
N SER A 141 -1.00 10.14 -42.67
CA SER A 141 -0.10 10.97 -43.47
C SER A 141 1.38 10.73 -43.18
N ALA A 142 1.74 9.65 -42.48
CA ALA A 142 3.13 9.41 -42.12
C ALA A 142 4.01 9.18 -43.37
N ASP A 143 5.10 9.92 -43.47
CA ASP A 143 5.99 9.87 -44.62
C ASP A 143 6.74 8.54 -44.74
N ASN A 144 7.14 8.20 -45.97
CA ASN A 144 7.92 6.99 -46.26
C ASN A 144 9.26 6.92 -45.52
N GLY A 145 9.77 8.04 -45.01
CA GLY A 145 10.98 8.06 -44.18
C GLY A 145 10.82 7.37 -42.81
N CYS A 146 9.60 7.05 -42.39
CA CYS A 146 9.30 6.33 -41.16
C CYS A 146 9.42 4.81 -41.27
N GLN A 147 9.60 4.27 -42.47
CA GLN A 147 9.77 2.84 -42.67
C GLN A 147 11.07 2.35 -41.98
N GLY A 148 10.92 1.42 -41.04
CA GLY A 148 12.01 0.88 -40.23
C GLY A 148 12.46 1.77 -39.06
N ALA A 149 11.83 2.94 -38.85
CA ALA A 149 12.16 3.79 -37.72
C ALA A 149 11.83 3.11 -36.38
N THR A 150 12.65 3.38 -35.36
CA THR A 150 12.40 2.93 -34.00
C THR A 150 11.71 4.02 -33.20
N TYR A 151 10.72 3.63 -32.39
CA TYR A 151 9.92 4.53 -31.58
C TYR A 151 10.05 4.18 -30.10
N SER A 152 10.17 5.21 -29.27
CA SER A 152 10.20 5.10 -27.82
C SER A 152 9.17 6.06 -27.23
N VAL A 153 8.33 5.57 -26.33
CA VAL A 153 7.25 6.36 -25.72
C VAL A 153 7.49 6.46 -24.22
N GLN A 154 7.45 7.67 -23.69
CA GLN A 154 7.43 7.86 -22.24
C GLN A 154 6.12 7.35 -21.66
N VAL A 155 6.20 6.42 -20.71
CA VAL A 155 5.05 5.81 -20.05
C VAL A 155 5.06 6.16 -18.57
N THR A 156 3.90 6.59 -18.06
CA THR A 156 3.64 6.75 -16.64
C THR A 156 2.56 5.76 -16.23
N LEU A 157 2.86 4.91 -15.26
CA LEU A 157 1.92 3.94 -14.70
C LEU A 157 1.39 4.42 -13.35
N SER A 158 0.10 4.23 -13.12
CA SER A 158 -0.58 4.61 -11.88
C SER A 158 -1.29 3.41 -11.27
N GLY A 159 -1.20 3.30 -9.94
CA GLY A 159 -1.73 2.20 -9.15
C GLY A 159 -1.76 2.54 -7.67
N ALA A 160 -2.30 1.63 -6.86
CA ALA A 160 -2.37 1.76 -5.41
C ALA A 160 -1.80 0.51 -4.72
N SER A 161 -1.49 0.59 -3.42
CA SER A 161 -1.15 -0.59 -2.62
C SER A 161 -2.23 -1.65 -2.73
N ALA A 162 -1.83 -2.91 -2.90
CA ALA A 162 -2.72 -4.06 -3.06
C ALA A 162 -2.98 -4.79 -1.74
#